data_AF-A0A961AEY4-F1
#
_entry.id   AF-A0A961AEY4-F1
#
_cell.length_a   1.000
_cell.length_b   1.000
_cell.length_c   1.000
_cell.angle_alpha   90.00
_cell.angle_beta   90.00
_cell.angle_gamma   90.00
#
_symmetry.space_group_name_H-M   'P 1'
#
loop_
_entity.id
_entity.type
_entity.pdbx_description
1 polymer ?
#
loop_
_entity_poly.entity_id
_entity_poly.type
_entity_poly.pdbx_seq_one_letter_code
_entity_poly.pdbx_strand_id
1 'polypeptide(L)'
;MSRTLSLSECVGQTAIEGGTAEVFAQIDAVYHADRHEVEVTRSAYLSPNDLEHIAEHLTPAWLPEGGVVKAGCDSAEASDAARDIFHAWARHVRESIPNH
;
A
#
# COMPACT_ATOMS: atom_id res chain seq x y z
N MET A 1 -16.37 3.19 -18.49
CA MET A 1 -15.60 2.04 -17.96
C MET A 1 -14.48 2.61 -17.10
N SER A 2 -14.48 2.34 -15.79
CA SER A 2 -13.39 2.71 -14.89
C SER A 2 -12.35 1.59 -14.92
N ARG A 3 -11.08 1.94 -15.16
CA ARG A 3 -9.98 0.98 -15.10
C ARG A 3 -9.47 0.96 -13.66
N THR A 4 -9.43 -0.22 -13.06
CA THR A 4 -8.91 -0.43 -11.71
C THR A 4 -7.58 -1.18 -11.76
N LEU A 5 -6.68 -0.82 -10.85
CA LEU A 5 -5.38 -1.49 -10.65
C LEU A 5 -5.16 -1.64 -9.15
N SER A 6 -4.90 -2.85 -8.69
CA SER A 6 -4.52 -3.12 -7.29
C SER A 6 -3.12 -3.71 -7.27
N LEU A 7 -2.25 -3.18 -6.39
CA LEU A 7 -0.88 -3.63 -6.19
C LEU A 7 -0.63 -3.85 -4.71
N SER A 8 0.11 -4.89 -4.36
CA SER A 8 0.54 -5.18 -3.00
C SER A 8 1.94 -5.81 -3.00
N GLU A 9 2.81 -5.41 -2.09
CA GLU A 9 4.10 -6.08 -1.83
C GLU A 9 4.40 -6.18 -0.35
N CYS A 10 5.07 -7.27 0.05
CA CYS A 10 5.75 -7.37 1.33
C CYS A 10 7.02 -6.50 1.27
N VAL A 11 7.08 -5.45 2.08
CA VAL A 11 8.17 -4.47 2.09
C VAL A 11 9.25 -4.76 3.13
N GLY A 12 8.97 -5.67 4.07
CA GLY A 12 9.88 -6.08 5.14
C GLY A 12 9.20 -6.94 6.20
N GLN A 13 9.91 -7.19 7.30
CA GLN A 13 9.42 -7.93 8.45
C GLN A 13 9.74 -7.18 9.73
N THR A 14 8.91 -7.36 10.76
CA THR A 14 9.11 -6.78 12.08
C THR A 14 8.81 -7.80 13.17
N ALA A 15 9.48 -7.67 14.31
CA ALA A 15 9.09 -8.37 15.52
C ALA A 15 7.76 -7.81 16.04
N ILE A 16 6.88 -8.70 16.49
CA ILE A 16 5.65 -8.39 17.21
C ILE A 16 5.59 -9.26 18.47
N GLU A 17 4.69 -8.95 19.40
CA GLU A 17 4.43 -9.88 20.52
C GLU A 17 3.98 -11.22 19.95
N GLY A 18 4.65 -12.31 20.36
CA GLY A 18 4.33 -13.66 19.87
C GLY A 18 5.00 -14.09 18.56
N GLY A 19 5.80 -13.25 17.88
CA GLY A 19 6.55 -13.72 16.72
C GLY A 19 7.05 -12.64 15.75
N THR A 20 6.97 -12.95 14.46
CA THR A 20 7.29 -12.02 13.38
C THR A 20 6.05 -11.75 12.54
N ALA A 21 5.96 -10.53 12.02
CA ALA A 21 4.95 -10.16 11.05
C ALA A 21 5.60 -9.62 9.79
N GLU A 22 5.02 -9.95 8.65
CA GLU A 22 5.33 -9.34 7.36
C GLU A 22 4.63 -7.99 7.27
N VAL A 23 5.33 -6.99 6.75
CA VAL A 23 4.82 -5.63 6.54
C VAL A 23 4.44 -5.50 5.07
N PHE A 24 3.18 -5.19 4.81
CA PHE A 24 2.66 -5.02 3.45
C PHE A 24 2.37 -3.56 3.15
N ALA A 25 2.72 -3.14 1.93
CA ALA A 25 2.25 -1.90 1.32
C ALA A 25 1.28 -2.27 0.20
N GLN A 26 0.14 -1.59 0.13
CA GLN A 26 -0.90 -1.82 -0.87
C GLN A 26 -1.39 -0.50 -1.45
N ILE A 27 -1.80 -0.54 -2.72
CA ILE A 27 -2.62 0.49 -3.33
C ILE A 27 -3.80 -0.10 -4.11
N ASP A 28 -4.86 0.69 -4.19
CA ASP A 28 -6.01 0.50 -5.07
C ASP A 28 -6.22 1.77 -5.89
N ALA A 29 -6.04 1.69 -7.21
CA ALA A 29 -6.10 2.81 -8.13
C ALA A 29 -7.33 2.73 -9.03
N VAL A 30 -7.99 3.86 -9.23
CA VAL A 30 -9.16 4.03 -10.10
C VAL A 30 -8.92 5.21 -11.03
N TYR A 31 -8.99 4.97 -12.34
CA TYR A 31 -8.94 6.05 -13.32
C TYR A 31 -10.33 6.65 -13.59
N HIS A 32 -10.42 7.98 -13.48
CA HIS A 32 -11.60 8.79 -13.72
C HIS A 32 -11.46 9.54 -15.05
N ALA A 33 -12.06 8.99 -16.10
CA ALA A 33 -11.96 9.54 -17.46
C ALA A 33 -12.60 10.93 -17.61
N ASP A 34 -13.61 11.25 -16.80
CA ASP A 34 -14.28 12.55 -16.76
C ASP A 34 -13.38 13.66 -16.20
N ARG A 35 -12.39 13.30 -15.37
CA ARG A 35 -11.48 14.22 -14.69
C ARG A 35 -10.03 14.15 -15.20
N HIS A 36 -9.71 13.19 -16.07
CA HIS A 36 -8.33 12.87 -16.48
C HIS A 36 -7.42 12.70 -15.25
N GLU A 37 -7.88 11.90 -14.29
CA GLU A 37 -7.23 11.74 -12.99
C GLU A 37 -7.21 10.26 -12.58
N VAL A 38 -6.11 9.81 -12.00
CA VAL A 38 -6.05 8.56 -11.23
C VAL A 38 -6.18 8.88 -9.74
N GLU A 39 -7.15 8.25 -9.09
CA GLU A 39 -7.33 8.27 -7.64
C GLU A 39 -6.72 6.98 -7.08
N VAL A 40 -5.75 7.11 -6.17
CA VAL A 40 -5.01 5.99 -5.58
C VAL A 40 -5.24 5.97 -4.08
N THR A 41 -5.92 4.95 -3.61
CA THR A 41 -6.04 4.64 -2.19
C THR A 41 -4.81 3.85 -1.77
N ARG A 42 -4.07 4.35 -0.78
CA ARG A 42 -2.90 3.68 -0.21
C ARG A 42 -3.25 3.11 1.15
N SER A 43 -2.73 1.92 1.44
CA SER A 43 -2.85 1.29 2.75
C SER A 43 -1.59 0.50 3.06
N ALA A 44 -1.38 0.23 4.34
CA ALA A 44 -0.34 -0.67 4.81
C ALA A 44 -0.89 -1.47 5.98
N TYR A 45 -0.41 -2.70 6.15
CA TYR A 45 -0.81 -3.57 7.25
C TYR A 45 0.29 -4.57 7.58
N LEU A 46 0.21 -5.14 8.78
CA LEU A 46 1.01 -6.30 9.16
C LEU A 46 0.20 -7.57 8.95
N SER A 47 0.86 -8.60 8.42
CA SER A 47 0.35 -9.97 8.40
C SER A 47 1.21 -10.83 9.33
N PRO A 48 0.69 -11.25 10.50
CA PRO A 48 1.40 -12.17 11.38
C PRO A 48 1.72 -13.49 10.66
N ASN A 49 2.94 -14.00 10.83
CA ASN A 49 3.33 -15.32 10.31
C ASN A 49 2.82 -16.48 11.19
N ASP A 50 2.22 -16.17 12.34
CA ASP A 50 1.71 -17.17 13.26
C ASP A 50 0.29 -17.62 12.87
N LEU A 51 0.08 -18.94 12.87
CA LEU A 51 -1.18 -19.59 12.50
C LEU A 51 -2.36 -19.15 13.38
N GLU A 52 -2.12 -18.68 14.60
CA GLU A 52 -3.17 -18.22 15.51
C GLU A 52 -3.75 -16.84 15.11
N HIS A 53 -2.99 -16.02 14.36
CA HIS A 53 -3.35 -14.63 14.02
C HIS A 53 -3.38 -14.35 12.52
N ILE A 54 -3.34 -15.39 11.68
CA ILE A 54 -3.26 -15.30 10.21
C ILE A 54 -4.35 -14.42 9.54
N ALA A 55 -5.47 -14.17 10.23
CA ALA A 55 -6.58 -13.36 9.70
C ALA A 55 -6.56 -11.89 10.15
N GLU A 56 -5.61 -11.48 11.00
CA GLU A 56 -5.59 -10.13 11.56
C GLU A 56 -4.60 -9.22 10.81
N HIS A 57 -5.14 -8.21 10.12
CA HIS A 57 -4.35 -7.09 9.62
C HIS A 57 -4.12 -6.10 10.76
N LEU A 58 -2.89 -6.06 11.28
CA LEU A 58 -2.53 -5.11 12.34
C LEU A 58 -2.04 -3.78 11.74
N THR A 59 -2.45 -2.67 12.33
CA THR A 59 -2.07 -1.31 11.92
C THR A 59 -1.45 -0.56 13.11
N PRO A 60 -0.20 -0.88 13.49
CA PRO A 60 0.43 -0.24 14.63
C PRO A 60 0.70 1.24 14.38
N ALA A 61 0.81 2.04 15.44
CA ALA A 61 0.93 3.50 15.35
C ALA A 61 2.19 4.02 14.62
N TRP A 62 3.23 3.19 14.48
CA TRP A 62 4.43 3.53 13.71
C TRP A 62 4.24 3.30 12.20
N LEU A 63 3.25 2.52 11.79
CA LEU A 63 2.97 2.25 10.39
C LEU A 63 2.33 3.50 9.77
N PRO A 64 2.79 3.98 8.60
CA PRO A 64 2.22 5.16 7.98
C PRO A 64 0.73 5.02 7.74
N GLU A 65 -0.03 6.06 8.13
CA GLU A 65 -1.45 6.11 7.84
C GLU A 65 -1.66 6.11 6.32
N GLY A 66 -2.55 5.23 5.86
CA GLY A 66 -2.99 5.20 4.48
C GLY A 66 -3.69 6.50 4.08
N GLY A 67 -4.12 6.56 2.82
CA GLY A 67 -4.91 7.70 2.36
C GLY A 67 -4.99 7.80 0.85
N VAL A 68 -5.75 8.78 0.38
CA VAL A 68 -6.03 8.97 -1.04
C VAL A 68 -5.06 9.99 -1.64
N VAL A 69 -4.43 9.62 -2.74
CA VAL A 69 -3.63 10.51 -3.59
C VAL A 69 -4.30 10.62 -4.95
N LYS A 70 -4.28 11.83 -5.51
CA LYS A 70 -4.85 12.11 -6.83
C LYS A 70 -3.75 12.64 -7.72
N ALA A 71 -3.67 12.11 -8.95
CA ALA A 71 -2.71 12.56 -9.94
C ALA A 71 -3.42 12.76 -11.28
N GLY A 72 -3.24 13.95 -11.87
CA GLY A 72 -3.71 14.22 -13.23
C GLY A 72 -2.85 13.46 -14.24
N CYS A 73 -3.49 12.64 -15.06
CA CYS A 73 -2.82 11.84 -16.09
C CYS A 73 -3.83 11.39 -17.14
N ASP A 74 -3.38 11.03 -18.32
CA ASP A 74 -4.24 10.40 -19.31
C ASP A 74 -4.44 8.90 -19.02
N SER A 75 -5.50 8.32 -19.60
CA SER A 75 -5.85 6.90 -19.47
C SER A 75 -4.68 5.94 -19.82
N ALA A 76 -3.83 6.35 -20.77
CA ALA A 76 -2.65 5.59 -21.17
C ALA A 76 -1.56 5.57 -20.08
N GLU A 77 -1.43 6.65 -19.32
CA GLU A 77 -0.41 6.85 -18.29
C GLU A 77 -0.88 6.45 -16.89
N ALA A 78 -2.19 6.29 -16.68
CA ALA A 78 -2.79 6.01 -15.38
C ALA A 78 -2.18 4.79 -14.67
N SER A 79 -1.82 3.74 -15.42
CA SER A 79 -1.16 2.57 -14.84
C SER A 79 0.27 2.85 -14.40
N ASP A 80 1.01 3.69 -15.11
CA ASP A 80 2.39 4.03 -14.78
C ASP A 80 2.42 5.02 -13.61
N ALA A 81 1.53 6.03 -13.62
CA ALA A 81 1.34 6.93 -12.48
C ALA A 81 0.99 6.17 -11.18
N ALA A 82 0.10 5.17 -11.26
CA ALA A 82 -0.23 4.35 -10.11
C ALA A 82 0.96 3.52 -9.61
N ARG A 83 1.82 3.01 -10.50
CA ARG A 83 3.04 2.28 -10.12
C ARG A 83 4.06 3.18 -9.45
N ASP A 84 4.27 4.40 -9.95
CA ASP A 84 5.18 5.36 -9.33
C ASP A 84 4.71 5.72 -7.91
N ILE A 85 3.40 5.95 -7.73
CA ILE A 85 2.80 6.18 -6.42
C ILE A 85 2.99 4.95 -5.51
N PHE A 86 2.81 3.74 -6.04
CA PHE A 86 3.04 2.51 -5.30
C PHE A 86 4.49 2.36 -4.84
N HIS A 87 5.47 2.60 -5.71
CA HIS A 87 6.89 2.49 -5.36
C HIS A 87 7.30 3.53 -4.31
N ALA A 88 6.80 4.76 -4.42
CA ALA A 88 7.02 5.78 -3.40
C ALA A 88 6.39 5.39 -2.05
N TRP A 89 5.16 4.85 -2.08
CA TRP A 89 4.48 4.36 -0.89
C TRP A 89 5.20 3.18 -0.24
N ALA A 90 5.55 2.15 -1.00
CA ALA A 90 6.26 0.96 -0.52
C ALA A 90 7.60 1.33 0.12
N ARG A 91 8.33 2.28 -0.49
CA ARG A 91 9.55 2.84 0.10
C ARG A 91 9.27 3.53 1.44
N HIS A 92 8.25 4.38 1.52
CA HIS A 92 7.89 5.07 2.75
C HIS A 92 7.49 4.11 3.88
N VAL A 93 6.71 3.08 3.57
CA VAL A 93 6.34 2.03 4.53
C VAL A 93 7.57 1.28 5.00
N ARG A 94 8.49 0.90 4.10
CA ARG A 94 9.76 0.24 4.43
C ARG A 94 10.62 1.07 5.37
N GLU A 95 10.78 2.37 5.09
CA GLU A 95 11.56 3.31 5.91
C GLU A 95 10.94 3.53 7.31
N SER A 96 9.67 3.18 7.50
CA SER A 96 8.96 3.32 8.78
C SER A 96 9.04 2.08 9.67
N ILE A 97 9.58 0.95 9.17
CA ILE A 97 9.71 -0.29 9.94
C ILE A 97 10.71 -0.08 11.08
N PRO A 98 10.33 -0.33 12.34
CA PRO A 98 11.26 -0.22 13.47
C PRO A 98 12.41 -1.22 13.32
N ASN A 99 13.65 -0.72 13.44
CA ASN A 99 14.91 -1.49 13.35
C ASN A 99 15.41 -1.85 11.94
N HIS A 100 15.09 -1.03 10.91
CA HIS A 100 15.67 -1.16 9.57
C HIS A 100 17.17 -0.76 9.50
#